data_AF-A0A388KEH6-F1
#
_entry.id   AF-A0A388KEH6-F1
#
_cell.length_a   1.000
_cell.length_b   1.000
_cell.length_c   1.000
_cell.angle_alpha   90.00
_cell.angle_beta   90.00
_cell.angle_gamma   90.00
#
_symmetry.space_group_name_H-M   'P 1'
#
loop_
_entity.id
_entity.type
_entity.pdbx_description
1 polymer ?
#
loop_
_entity_poly.entity_id
_entity_poly.type
_entity_poly.pdbx_seq_one_letter_code
_entity_poly.pdbx_strand_id
1 'polypeptide(L)'
;MDGNLAERLAQIRAGREKWMQERQLEQDRKEVVESLHTMAFQDQSPPGSGEKGVTSSSSGPRHPPPAAASLLAPEEIINSITERIADRIRAELQCQVQQEKQKAADGQVMATKKLDSYLASEIESHTCPICYELMAPPRHSPILLFPCGHSFCAQCIAVHTKTNQKKTCPYCRCKIESQATNVALQQLIQNFVTKKNTLGSDGSASRREGGTEGERGGTKSGLGIERRRDDLLRRRGGVQSSWSASGPTTVIGGVNDFNSVHRRQEDEAGGTRERDEELEGECERFTRELQKVETRCIVLQNELHDTIADKAAAVNALHIAELVLDHLRSEEVESASKVKRMLLEMEVIRTQVDEQEKKHALLSQTLKDIDTKVDLICRALQPLTNERNKLELLLQSSNTKLSSVPCD
;
A
#
# COMPACT_ATOMS: atom_id res chain seq x y z
N MET A 1 3.60 -1.53 -43.83
CA MET A 1 3.09 -1.04 -42.53
C MET A 1 4.02 -1.43 -41.36
N ASP A 2 4.98 -2.35 -41.55
CA ASP A 2 5.82 -2.88 -40.46
C ASP A 2 6.96 -1.96 -39.99
N GLY A 3 7.32 -0.93 -40.74
CA GLY A 3 8.39 0.02 -40.35
C GLY A 3 8.08 0.81 -39.07
N ASN A 4 6.80 1.05 -38.77
CA ASN A 4 6.38 1.87 -37.63
C ASN A 4 6.46 1.11 -36.29
N LEU A 5 6.29 -0.23 -36.31
CA LEU A 5 6.35 -1.05 -35.10
C LEU A 5 7.78 -1.17 -34.57
N ALA A 6 8.76 -1.34 -35.45
CA ALA A 6 10.17 -1.42 -35.07
C ALA A 6 10.66 -0.11 -34.42
N GLU A 7 10.23 1.03 -34.96
CA GLU A 7 10.54 2.36 -34.43
C GLU A 7 9.89 2.59 -33.06
N ARG A 8 8.62 2.22 -32.88
CA ARG A 8 7.94 2.25 -31.57
C ARG A 8 8.62 1.38 -30.52
N LEU A 9 9.04 0.17 -30.88
CA LEU A 9 9.77 -0.72 -29.96
C LEU A 9 11.17 -0.20 -29.61
N ALA A 10 11.83 0.50 -30.54
CA ALA A 10 13.08 1.19 -30.27
C ALA A 10 12.88 2.36 -29.28
N GLN A 11 11.83 3.16 -29.47
CA GLN A 11 11.47 4.26 -28.55
C GLN A 11 11.14 3.76 -27.14
N ILE A 12 10.39 2.66 -27.03
CA ILE A 12 10.08 2.05 -25.72
C ILE A 12 11.35 1.55 -25.02
N ARG A 13 12.27 0.91 -25.75
CA ARG A 13 13.56 0.45 -25.18
C ARG A 13 14.43 1.62 -24.72
N ALA A 14 14.55 2.66 -25.55
CA ALA A 14 15.30 3.87 -25.19
C ALA A 14 14.70 4.59 -23.97
N GLY A 15 13.37 4.67 -23.89
CA GLY A 15 12.67 5.22 -22.73
C GLY A 15 12.93 4.41 -21.45
N ARG A 16 12.90 3.08 -21.53
CA ARG A 16 13.20 2.20 -20.40
C ARG A 16 14.65 2.33 -19.93
N GLU A 17 15.59 2.42 -20.86
CA GLU A 17 17.02 2.55 -20.56
C GLU A 17 17.34 3.90 -19.90
N LYS A 18 16.77 4.99 -20.42
CA LYS A 18 16.87 6.32 -19.82
C LYS A 18 16.29 6.33 -18.40
N TRP A 19 15.12 5.72 -18.20
CA TRP A 19 14.51 5.62 -16.87
C TRP A 19 15.38 4.82 -15.88
N MET A 20 16.00 3.72 -16.32
CA MET A 20 16.93 2.96 -15.46
C MET A 20 18.17 3.77 -15.09
N GLN A 21 18.75 4.52 -16.02
CA GLN A 21 19.90 5.40 -15.75
C GLN A 21 19.55 6.51 -14.76
N GLU A 22 18.41 7.17 -14.94
CA GLU A 22 17.94 8.23 -14.04
C GLU A 22 17.71 7.70 -12.62
N ARG A 23 17.15 6.48 -12.50
CA ARG A 23 16.95 5.83 -11.20
C ARG A 23 18.26 5.45 -10.52
N GLN A 24 19.24 4.98 -11.30
CA GLN A 24 20.58 4.66 -10.77
C GLN A 24 21.28 5.93 -10.27
N LEU A 25 21.22 7.02 -11.03
CA LEU A 25 21.80 8.30 -10.64
C LEU A 25 21.16 8.85 -9.34
N GLU A 26 19.86 8.68 -9.17
CA GLU A 26 19.16 9.04 -7.93
C GLU A 26 19.57 8.16 -6.74
N GLN A 27 19.82 6.86 -6.97
CA GLN A 27 20.36 5.95 -5.96
C GLN A 27 21.76 6.40 -5.52
N ASP A 28 22.65 6.66 -6.48
CA ASP A 28 24.02 7.12 -6.22
C ASP A 28 24.02 8.46 -5.47
N ARG A 29 23.10 9.38 -5.83
CA ARG A 29 22.93 10.66 -5.14
C ARG A 29 22.51 10.48 -3.68
N LYS A 30 21.65 9.50 -3.38
CA LYS A 30 21.27 9.16 -2.00
C LYS A 30 22.44 8.58 -1.22
N GLU A 31 23.23 7.70 -1.83
CA GLU A 31 24.43 7.12 -1.20
C GLU A 31 25.47 8.19 -0.85
N VAL A 32 25.66 9.20 -1.70
CA VAL A 32 26.53 10.35 -1.42
C VAL A 32 26.01 11.17 -0.23
N VAL A 33 24.70 11.46 -0.18
CA VAL A 33 24.09 12.20 0.93
C VAL A 33 24.21 11.41 2.25
N GLU A 34 23.98 10.11 2.22
CA GLU A 34 24.10 9.23 3.39
C GLU A 34 25.55 9.12 3.88
N SER A 35 26.51 9.07 2.95
CA SER A 35 27.95 9.11 3.27
C SER A 35 28.35 10.44 3.91
N LEU A 36 27.87 11.57 3.39
CA LEU A 36 28.13 12.91 3.97
C LEU A 36 27.52 13.04 5.37
N HIS A 37 26.32 12.52 5.58
CA HIS A 37 25.67 12.53 6.90
C HIS A 37 26.43 11.65 7.91
N THR A 38 26.98 10.52 7.47
CA THR A 38 27.80 9.63 8.30
C THR A 38 29.13 10.28 8.69
N MET A 39 29.77 11.02 7.79
CA MET A 39 30.99 11.77 8.07
C MET A 39 30.77 12.94 9.03
N ALA A 40 29.62 13.62 8.96
CA ALA A 40 29.30 14.75 9.84
C ALA A 40 29.07 14.34 11.32
N PHE A 41 28.77 13.06 11.59
CA PHE A 41 28.47 12.56 12.93
C PHE A 41 29.69 12.02 13.71
N GLN A 42 30.86 11.91 13.09
CA GLN A 42 32.07 11.38 13.76
C GLN A 42 32.95 12.44 14.46
N ASP A 43 32.62 13.74 14.39
CA ASP A 43 33.48 14.82 14.90
C ASP A 43 32.95 15.55 16.15
N GLN A 44 32.03 14.94 16.91
CA GLN A 44 31.60 15.47 18.21
C GLN A 44 32.12 14.62 19.36
N SER A 45 33.39 14.82 19.71
CA SER A 45 33.92 14.46 21.04
C SER A 45 33.63 15.61 22.02
N PRO A 46 33.08 15.35 23.22
CA PRO A 46 32.71 16.40 24.16
C PRO A 46 33.95 16.97 24.88
N PRO A 47 34.04 18.30 25.10
CA PRO A 47 35.09 18.87 25.93
C PRO A 47 34.81 18.63 27.42
N GLY A 48 35.85 18.21 28.13
CA GLY A 48 35.84 17.86 29.54
C GLY A 48 35.54 19.02 30.48
N SER A 49 34.88 18.65 31.57
CA SER A 49 34.40 19.48 32.69
C SER A 49 35.50 19.87 33.69
N GLY A 50 35.51 21.13 34.12
CA GLY A 50 36.12 21.65 35.35
C GLY A 50 35.75 23.13 35.48
N GLU A 51 35.49 23.77 36.62
CA GLU A 51 35.48 23.42 38.04
C GLU A 51 34.61 24.48 38.75
N LYS A 52 34.26 24.21 40.01
CA LYS A 52 33.32 24.98 40.84
C LYS A 52 33.95 26.25 41.44
N GLY A 53 33.14 27.28 41.66
CA GLY A 53 33.46 28.44 42.50
C GLY A 53 32.22 29.03 43.17
N VAL A 54 32.13 28.85 44.49
CA VAL A 54 31.11 29.32 45.43
C VAL A 54 31.43 30.76 45.86
N THR A 55 30.43 31.64 46.03
CA THR A 55 30.26 32.52 47.22
C THR A 55 28.90 33.25 47.21
N SER A 56 28.47 33.62 48.41
CA SER A 56 27.13 33.87 48.95
C SER A 56 26.70 35.36 49.02
N SER A 57 25.44 35.56 49.47
CA SER A 57 24.84 36.73 50.18
C SER A 57 24.58 38.02 49.34
N SER A 58 23.52 38.83 49.50
CA SER A 58 22.42 38.97 50.48
C SER A 58 21.36 40.00 50.00
N SER A 59 20.13 39.89 50.54
CA SER A 59 19.16 40.95 50.93
C SER A 59 18.47 41.89 49.90
N GLY A 60 17.12 41.83 49.89
CA GLY A 60 16.23 43.01 49.90
C GLY A 60 15.12 43.08 48.83
N PRO A 61 13.82 43.18 49.17
CA PRO A 61 12.75 43.47 48.22
C PRO A 61 12.52 44.98 48.11
N ARG A 62 12.56 45.54 46.89
CA ARG A 62 12.10 46.90 46.60
C ARG A 62 11.11 46.90 45.44
N HIS A 63 9.95 47.52 45.70
CA HIS A 63 8.94 47.91 44.73
C HIS A 63 9.51 48.85 43.64
N PRO A 64 8.99 48.82 42.40
CA PRO A 64 9.21 49.89 41.44
C PRO A 64 8.12 50.99 41.54
N PRO A 65 8.45 52.28 41.32
CA PRO A 65 7.49 53.37 41.16
C PRO A 65 6.97 53.47 39.71
N PRO A 66 5.90 54.24 39.45
CA PRO A 66 5.22 54.23 38.16
C PRO A 66 5.81 55.21 37.13
N ALA A 67 5.69 54.80 35.86
CA ALA A 67 5.55 55.62 34.66
C ALA A 67 6.60 56.72 34.40
N ALA A 68 7.68 56.33 33.74
CA ALA A 68 8.35 57.19 32.77
C ALA A 68 8.14 56.57 31.37
N ALA A 69 7.54 57.33 30.46
CA ALA A 69 7.34 56.93 29.07
C ALA A 69 8.71 56.70 28.43
N SER A 70 9.05 55.42 28.20
CA SER A 70 10.31 55.01 27.59
C SER A 70 10.26 55.24 26.09
N LEU A 71 11.04 56.20 25.60
CA LEU A 71 11.45 56.23 24.19
C LEU A 71 12.44 55.07 23.99
N LEU A 72 11.92 53.92 23.56
CA LEU A 72 12.73 52.73 23.31
C LEU A 72 13.81 53.06 22.27
N ALA A 73 15.03 52.57 22.54
CA ALA A 73 16.14 52.76 21.62
C ALA A 73 15.80 52.12 20.26
N PRO A 74 16.22 52.69 19.13
CA PRO A 74 15.92 52.16 17.79
C PRO A 74 16.24 50.66 17.62
N GLU A 75 17.25 50.15 18.33
CA GLU A 75 17.63 48.74 18.34
C GLU A 75 16.60 47.82 19.01
N GLU A 76 15.91 48.30 20.06
CA GLU A 76 14.86 47.55 20.76
C GLU A 76 13.58 47.43 19.92
N ILE A 77 13.30 48.46 19.11
CA ILE A 77 12.18 48.45 18.16
C ILE A 77 12.44 47.42 17.05
N ILE A 78 13.66 47.37 16.52
CA ILE A 78 14.07 46.38 15.51
C ILE A 78 13.97 44.97 16.10
N ASN A 79 14.48 44.75 17.30
CA ASN A 79 14.40 43.44 17.97
C ASN A 79 12.95 43.00 18.20
N SER A 80 12.07 43.92 18.65
CA SER A 80 10.64 43.66 18.82
C SER A 80 9.92 43.30 17.51
N ILE A 81 10.26 43.98 16.41
CA ILE A 81 9.71 43.69 15.09
C ILE A 81 10.23 42.33 14.59
N THR A 82 11.53 42.05 14.74
CA THR A 82 12.15 40.78 14.35
C THR A 82 11.58 39.61 15.16
N GLU A 83 11.33 39.79 16.46
CA GLU A 83 10.67 38.78 17.30
C GLU A 83 9.23 38.50 16.85
N ARG A 84 8.45 39.55 16.57
CA ARG A 84 7.07 39.39 16.07
C ARG A 84 7.02 38.72 14.70
N ILE A 85 7.96 39.01 13.82
CA ILE A 85 8.07 38.35 12.52
C ILE A 85 8.47 36.89 12.71
N ALA A 86 9.45 36.61 13.58
CA ALA A 86 9.90 35.25 13.89
C ALA A 86 8.78 34.40 14.53
N ASP A 87 7.97 34.97 15.42
CA ASP A 87 6.82 34.30 16.02
C ASP A 87 5.73 34.01 15.01
N ARG A 88 5.46 34.94 14.08
CA ARG A 88 4.48 34.71 13.01
C ARG A 88 4.94 33.61 12.06
N ILE A 89 6.22 33.62 11.67
CA ILE A 89 6.82 32.58 10.82
C ILE A 89 6.80 31.22 11.54
N ARG A 90 7.15 31.16 12.83
CA ARG A 90 7.06 29.93 13.64
C ARG A 90 5.63 29.38 13.69
N ALA A 91 4.64 30.23 13.91
CA ALA A 91 3.23 29.83 13.95
C ALA A 91 2.73 29.32 12.58
N GLU A 92 3.10 29.99 11.49
CA GLU A 92 2.76 29.56 10.13
C GLU A 92 3.41 28.21 9.77
N LEU A 93 4.70 28.02 10.08
CA LEU A 93 5.42 26.76 9.89
C LEU A 93 4.82 25.62 10.74
N GLN A 94 4.47 25.89 12.00
CA GLN A 94 3.82 24.90 12.86
C GLN A 94 2.46 24.47 12.30
N CYS A 95 1.66 25.41 11.79
CA CYS A 95 0.36 25.11 11.18
C CYS A 95 0.51 24.27 9.90
N GLN A 96 1.51 24.57 9.06
CA GLN A 96 1.82 23.77 7.86
C GLN A 96 2.30 22.35 8.20
N VAL A 97 3.21 22.21 9.17
CA VAL A 97 3.68 20.91 9.64
C VAL A 97 2.51 20.07 10.18
N GLN A 98 1.58 20.70 10.91
CA GLN A 98 0.41 20.02 11.42
C GLN A 98 -0.54 19.59 10.28
N GLN A 99 -0.76 20.43 9.26
CA GLN A 99 -1.56 20.07 8.08
C GLN A 99 -0.93 18.94 7.26
N GLU A 100 0.39 18.96 7.04
CA GLU A 100 1.12 17.90 6.35
C GLU A 100 1.01 16.57 7.11
N LYS A 101 1.18 16.60 8.44
CA LYS A 101 0.97 15.43 9.31
C LYS A 101 -0.47 14.92 9.24
N GLN A 102 -1.46 15.81 9.21
CA GLN A 102 -2.87 15.44 9.11
C GLN A 102 -3.17 14.79 7.75
N LYS A 103 -2.67 15.37 6.64
CA LYS A 103 -2.81 14.82 5.28
C LYS A 103 -2.11 13.47 5.12
N ALA A 104 -0.93 13.31 5.72
CA ALA A 104 -0.22 12.03 5.75
C ALA A 104 -1.01 10.97 6.54
N ALA A 105 -1.57 11.34 7.70
CA ALA A 105 -2.42 10.47 8.49
C ALA A 105 -3.70 10.07 7.73
N ASP A 106 -4.38 11.02 7.09
CA ASP A 106 -5.60 10.77 6.31
C ASP A 106 -5.31 9.89 5.07
N GLY A 107 -4.19 10.13 4.39
CA GLY A 107 -3.72 9.28 3.29
C GLY A 107 -3.40 7.85 3.74
N GLN A 108 -2.79 7.69 4.92
CA GLN A 108 -2.49 6.38 5.50
C GLN A 108 -3.77 5.66 5.96
N VAL A 109 -4.77 6.38 6.50
CA VAL A 109 -6.08 5.83 6.89
C VAL A 109 -6.89 5.38 5.67
N MET A 110 -6.83 6.11 4.54
CA MET A 110 -7.49 5.70 3.30
C MET A 110 -6.83 4.49 2.64
N ALA A 111 -5.49 4.45 2.61
CA ALA A 111 -4.74 3.31 2.07
C ALA A 111 -4.96 2.04 2.91
N THR A 112 -5.01 2.15 4.25
CA THR A 112 -5.32 1.03 5.15
C THR A 112 -6.76 0.54 4.98
N LYS A 113 -7.75 1.43 4.87
CA LYS A 113 -9.13 1.03 4.57
C LYS A 113 -9.29 0.31 3.23
N LYS A 114 -8.60 0.76 2.18
CA LYS A 114 -8.64 0.11 0.86
C LYS A 114 -8.00 -1.28 0.91
N LEU A 115 -6.90 -1.42 1.65
CA LEU A 115 -6.27 -2.71 1.90
C LEU A 115 -7.17 -3.61 2.73
N ASP A 116 -7.78 -3.13 3.82
CA ASP A 116 -8.69 -3.89 4.67
C ASP A 116 -9.91 -4.39 3.91
N SER A 117 -10.46 -3.58 3.00
CA SER A 117 -11.56 -3.99 2.11
C SER A 117 -11.15 -5.12 1.17
N TYR A 118 -9.96 -5.04 0.57
CA TYR A 118 -9.43 -6.10 -0.29
C TYR A 118 -9.13 -7.38 0.51
N LEU A 119 -8.52 -7.23 1.69
CA LEU A 119 -8.23 -8.33 2.60
C LEU A 119 -9.51 -9.01 3.12
N ALA A 120 -10.60 -8.25 3.35
CA ALA A 120 -11.89 -8.81 3.76
C ALA A 120 -12.50 -9.71 2.67
N SER A 121 -12.50 -9.25 1.41
CA SER A 121 -12.96 -10.05 0.27
C SER A 121 -12.14 -11.33 0.09
N GLU A 122 -10.83 -11.25 0.33
CA GLU A 122 -9.93 -12.41 0.23
C GLU A 122 -10.05 -13.36 1.43
N ILE A 123 -10.49 -12.90 2.61
CA ILE A 123 -10.77 -13.78 3.75
C ILE A 123 -12.02 -14.60 3.49
N GLU A 124 -13.09 -13.98 3.00
CA GLU A 124 -14.38 -14.63 2.77
C GLU A 124 -14.25 -15.81 1.80
N SER A 125 -13.43 -15.66 0.75
CA SER A 125 -13.17 -16.71 -0.26
C SER A 125 -12.41 -17.94 0.28
N HIS A 126 -11.81 -17.84 1.48
CA HIS A 126 -10.98 -18.89 2.07
C HIS A 126 -11.51 -19.44 3.41
N THR A 127 -12.79 -19.17 3.71
CA THR A 127 -13.48 -19.75 4.87
C THR A 127 -14.05 -21.13 4.59
N CYS A 128 -14.12 -21.98 5.61
CA CYS A 128 -14.75 -23.28 5.48
C CYS A 128 -16.27 -23.13 5.46
N PRO A 129 -17.00 -23.72 4.50
CA PRO A 129 -18.46 -23.55 4.40
C PRO A 129 -19.26 -24.29 5.47
N ILE A 130 -18.60 -25.00 6.39
CA ILE A 130 -19.24 -25.74 7.50
C ILE A 130 -19.17 -24.95 8.80
N CYS A 131 -17.96 -24.48 9.17
CA CYS A 131 -17.76 -23.73 10.41
C CYS A 131 -17.65 -22.21 10.20
N TYR A 132 -17.57 -21.75 8.95
CA TYR A 132 -17.35 -20.34 8.57
C TYR A 132 -16.06 -19.72 9.12
N GLU A 133 -15.13 -20.56 9.58
CA GLU A 133 -13.81 -20.13 10.04
C GLU A 133 -12.80 -20.17 8.90
N LEU A 134 -11.82 -19.27 8.94
CA LEU A 134 -10.71 -19.23 7.99
C LEU A 134 -9.97 -20.57 8.00
N MET A 135 -9.67 -21.13 6.83
CA MET A 135 -8.97 -22.42 6.70
C MET A 135 -7.46 -22.35 7.04
N ALA A 136 -7.12 -21.72 8.16
CA ALA A 136 -5.76 -21.52 8.62
C ALA A 136 -5.21 -22.77 9.33
N PRO A 137 -3.99 -23.23 8.98
CA PRO A 137 -3.31 -24.31 9.69
C PRO A 137 -3.01 -23.94 11.16
N PRO A 138 -2.84 -24.93 12.06
CA PRO A 138 -2.84 -26.38 11.79
C PRO A 138 -4.22 -27.05 11.92
N ARG A 139 -5.18 -26.43 12.60
CA ARG A 139 -6.50 -27.05 12.89
C ARG A 139 -7.47 -26.93 11.73
N HIS A 140 -7.46 -25.80 11.02
CA HIS A 140 -8.37 -25.54 9.92
C HIS A 140 -7.72 -25.71 8.54
N SER A 141 -6.60 -26.43 8.44
CA SER A 141 -5.92 -26.67 7.16
C SER A 141 -6.91 -27.09 6.06
N PRO A 142 -6.81 -26.53 4.84
CA PRO A 142 -7.75 -26.80 3.77
C PRO A 142 -7.53 -28.21 3.22
N ILE A 143 -8.59 -29.01 3.21
CA ILE A 143 -8.64 -30.37 2.69
C ILE A 143 -9.48 -30.39 1.43
N LEU A 144 -8.86 -30.78 0.32
CA LEU A 144 -9.49 -30.99 -0.97
C LEU A 144 -10.06 -32.42 -1.06
N LEU A 145 -11.32 -32.54 -1.45
CA LEU A 145 -12.01 -33.83 -1.63
C LEU A 145 -12.00 -34.25 -3.10
N PHE A 146 -11.61 -35.49 -3.37
CA PHE A 146 -11.61 -36.07 -4.73
C PHE A 146 -12.79 -37.04 -4.92
N PRO A 147 -13.38 -37.09 -6.13
CA PRO A 147 -13.00 -36.35 -7.35
C PRO A 147 -13.62 -34.95 -7.47
N CYS A 148 -14.50 -34.55 -6.54
CA CYS A 148 -15.33 -33.36 -6.72
C CYS A 148 -14.64 -32.00 -6.53
N GLY A 149 -13.39 -31.95 -6.09
CA GLY A 149 -12.60 -30.72 -5.97
C GLY A 149 -13.03 -29.71 -4.90
N HIS A 150 -13.99 -30.07 -4.03
CA HIS A 150 -14.47 -29.15 -2.98
C HIS A 150 -13.51 -29.15 -1.79
N SER A 151 -13.25 -27.97 -1.22
CA SER A 151 -12.33 -27.78 -0.10
C SER A 151 -13.06 -27.41 1.20
N PHE A 152 -12.60 -27.96 2.32
CA PHE A 152 -13.14 -27.70 3.66
C PHE A 152 -12.02 -27.78 4.70
N CYS A 153 -12.22 -27.26 5.91
CA CYS A 153 -11.20 -27.37 6.93
C CYS A 153 -11.06 -28.82 7.46
N ALA A 154 -9.83 -29.18 7.84
CA ALA A 154 -9.48 -30.53 8.31
C ALA A 154 -10.35 -30.99 9.49
N GLN A 155 -10.68 -30.10 10.42
CA GLN A 155 -11.54 -30.41 11.55
C GLN A 155 -12.95 -30.80 11.12
N CYS A 156 -13.59 -30.02 10.25
CA CYS A 156 -14.97 -30.30 9.80
C CYS A 156 -15.05 -31.60 8.98
N ILE A 157 -14.07 -31.87 8.12
CA ILE A 157 -14.03 -33.11 7.35
C ILE A 157 -13.72 -34.31 8.22
N ALA A 158 -12.85 -34.18 9.22
CA ALA A 158 -12.61 -35.25 10.19
C ALA A 158 -13.89 -35.63 10.94
N VAL A 159 -14.68 -34.65 11.41
CA VAL A 159 -15.97 -34.91 12.07
C VAL A 159 -16.95 -35.58 11.11
N HIS A 160 -17.07 -35.06 9.88
CA HIS A 160 -18.01 -35.59 8.88
C HIS A 160 -17.70 -37.04 8.48
N THR A 161 -16.42 -37.36 8.28
CA THR A 161 -16.00 -38.69 7.81
C THR A 161 -15.83 -39.70 8.93
N LYS A 162 -15.33 -39.30 10.11
CA LYS A 162 -15.06 -40.21 11.23
C LYS A 162 -16.23 -40.33 12.19
N THR A 163 -16.81 -39.22 12.61
CA THR A 163 -17.88 -39.20 13.63
C THR A 163 -19.24 -39.51 13.01
N ASN A 164 -19.58 -38.85 11.90
CA ASN A 164 -20.87 -39.04 11.23
C ASN A 164 -20.88 -40.22 10.25
N GLN A 165 -19.72 -40.87 10.03
CA GLN A 165 -19.51 -41.99 9.11
C GLN A 165 -19.98 -41.72 7.66
N LYS A 166 -20.06 -40.44 7.26
CA LYS A 166 -20.49 -40.03 5.91
C LYS A 166 -19.26 -39.93 5.00
N LYS A 167 -19.23 -40.76 3.95
CA LYS A 167 -18.16 -40.75 2.92
C LYS A 167 -18.55 -39.97 1.67
N THR A 168 -19.34 -38.93 1.83
CA THR A 168 -19.82 -38.06 0.73
C THR A 168 -19.45 -36.62 1.01
N CYS A 169 -19.18 -35.84 -0.03
CA CYS A 169 -18.89 -34.42 0.07
C CYS A 169 -20.06 -33.68 0.74
N PRO A 170 -19.83 -32.87 1.79
CA PRO A 170 -20.89 -32.09 2.43
C PRO A 170 -21.63 -31.11 1.50
N TYR A 171 -20.96 -30.65 0.43
CA TYR A 171 -21.50 -29.67 -0.50
C TYR A 171 -22.25 -30.33 -1.66
N CYS A 172 -21.55 -31.10 -2.50
CA CYS A 172 -22.14 -31.71 -3.70
C CYS A 172 -22.62 -33.16 -3.54
N ARG A 173 -22.43 -33.76 -2.36
CA ARG A 173 -22.80 -35.16 -2.04
C ARG A 173 -22.09 -36.25 -2.85
N CYS A 174 -21.12 -35.89 -3.70
CA CYS A 174 -20.25 -36.85 -4.40
C CYS A 174 -19.50 -37.76 -3.41
N LYS A 175 -19.31 -39.04 -3.74
CA LYS A 175 -18.54 -39.97 -2.92
C LYS A 175 -17.09 -39.50 -2.83
N ILE A 176 -16.55 -39.47 -1.60
CA ILE A 176 -15.16 -39.10 -1.35
C ILE A 176 -14.31 -40.34 -1.57
N GLU A 177 -13.48 -40.33 -2.60
CA GLU A 177 -12.53 -41.40 -2.90
C GLU A 177 -11.22 -41.22 -2.13
N SER A 178 -10.72 -39.98 -2.15
CA SER A 178 -9.53 -39.57 -1.41
C SER A 178 -9.67 -38.12 -0.97
N GLN A 179 -8.82 -37.75 -0.01
CA GLN A 179 -8.69 -36.39 0.47
C GLN A 179 -7.22 -36.04 0.57
N ALA A 180 -6.85 -34.82 0.22
CA ALA A 180 -5.48 -34.33 0.35
C ALA A 180 -5.49 -32.88 0.86
N THR A 181 -4.43 -32.47 1.52
CA THR A 181 -4.25 -31.06 1.86
C THR A 181 -4.09 -30.24 0.60
N ASN A 182 -4.88 -29.19 0.46
CA ASN A 182 -4.71 -28.22 -0.63
C ASN A 182 -3.53 -27.32 -0.31
N VAL A 183 -2.32 -27.75 -0.67
CA VAL A 183 -1.07 -27.05 -0.32
C VAL A 183 -1.03 -25.64 -0.89
N ALA A 184 -1.52 -25.45 -2.12
CA ALA A 184 -1.56 -24.13 -2.76
C ALA A 184 -2.45 -23.16 -1.97
N LEU A 185 -3.68 -23.58 -1.65
CA LEU A 185 -4.60 -22.79 -0.83
C LEU A 185 -4.04 -22.56 0.58
N GLN A 186 -3.40 -23.57 1.17
CA GLN A 186 -2.76 -23.44 2.47
C GLN A 186 -1.66 -22.38 2.47
N GLN A 187 -0.81 -22.34 1.43
CA GLN A 187 0.25 -21.34 1.29
C GLN A 187 -0.32 -19.93 1.15
N LEU A 188 -1.38 -19.75 0.35
CA LEU A 188 -2.08 -18.46 0.21
C LEU A 188 -2.61 -17.97 1.55
N ILE A 189 -3.32 -18.83 2.30
CA ILE A 189 -3.87 -18.49 3.62
C ILE A 189 -2.74 -18.19 4.62
N GLN A 190 -1.63 -18.94 4.60
CA GLN A 190 -0.49 -18.69 5.49
C GLN A 190 0.21 -17.37 5.19
N ASN A 191 0.43 -17.04 3.91
CA ASN A 191 1.01 -15.77 3.50
C ASN A 191 0.13 -14.60 3.95
N PHE A 192 -1.18 -14.76 3.81
CA PHE A 192 -2.17 -13.80 4.27
C PHE A 192 -2.09 -13.56 5.79
N VAL A 193 -2.18 -14.63 6.59
CA VAL A 193 -2.14 -14.55 8.06
C VAL A 193 -0.82 -13.93 8.55
N THR A 194 0.30 -14.30 7.93
CA THR A 194 1.62 -13.76 8.27
C THR A 194 1.68 -12.25 8.00
N LYS A 195 1.22 -11.82 6.83
CA LYS A 195 1.21 -10.40 6.43
C LYS A 195 0.31 -9.55 7.33
N LYS A 196 -0.83 -10.10 7.78
CA LYS A 196 -1.72 -9.45 8.76
C LYS A 196 -1.03 -9.26 10.12
N ASN A 197 -0.32 -10.28 10.61
CA ASN A 197 0.36 -10.22 11.90
C ASN A 197 1.54 -9.22 11.89
N THR A 198 2.26 -9.09 10.77
CA THR A 198 3.35 -8.10 10.64
C THR A 198 2.84 -6.66 10.63
N LEU A 199 1.66 -6.39 10.07
CA LEU A 199 1.09 -5.04 10.00
C LEU A 199 0.41 -4.60 11.31
N GLY A 200 0.00 -5.53 12.16
CA GLY A 200 -0.66 -5.25 13.44
C GLY A 200 0.28 -5.00 14.64
N SER A 201 1.58 -5.28 14.52
CA SER A 201 2.50 -5.31 15.68
C SER A 201 3.32 -4.03 15.93
N ASP A 202 3.33 -3.06 15.01
CA ASP A 202 4.15 -1.83 15.13
C ASP A 202 3.40 -0.61 15.70
N GLY A 203 2.17 -0.81 16.18
CA GLY A 203 1.28 0.28 16.62
C GLY A 203 1.18 0.56 18.13
N SER A 204 1.92 -0.14 19.01
CA SER A 204 1.62 -0.11 20.47
C SER A 204 2.81 0.15 21.39
N ALA A 205 3.79 0.95 20.97
CA ALA A 205 4.91 1.35 21.83
C ALA A 205 5.22 2.85 21.79
N SER A 206 4.24 3.73 22.05
CA SER A 206 4.52 5.05 22.64
C SER A 206 3.23 5.78 23.09
N ARG A 207 2.80 5.55 24.33
CA ARG A 207 2.09 6.57 25.13
C ARG A 207 2.15 6.21 26.61
N ARG A 208 3.10 6.83 27.33
CA ARG A 208 3.06 6.99 28.78
C ARG A 208 3.12 8.48 29.08
N GLU A 209 2.07 8.96 29.73
CA GLU A 209 1.88 10.18 30.55
C GLU A 209 0.34 10.29 30.68
N GLY A 210 -0.36 10.33 31.81
CA GLY A 210 -0.09 10.42 33.24
C GLY A 210 -1.41 10.96 33.87
N GLY A 211 -1.93 10.37 34.96
CA GLY A 211 -3.05 10.99 35.73
C GLY A 211 -4.17 10.06 36.25
N THR A 212 -3.98 9.56 37.47
CA THR A 212 -4.91 9.42 38.61
C THR A 212 -6.29 8.74 38.53
N GLU A 213 -6.42 7.72 39.41
CA GLU A 213 -7.55 7.32 40.28
C GLU A 213 -8.77 6.55 39.73
N GLY A 214 -9.08 5.41 40.38
CA GLY A 214 -10.36 4.70 40.29
C GLY A 214 -10.28 3.19 40.49
N GLU A 215 -10.65 2.72 41.69
CA GLU A 215 -10.60 1.35 42.20
C GLU A 215 -11.55 0.30 41.54
N ARG A 216 -11.28 -0.98 41.90
CA ARG A 216 -12.09 -2.25 41.83
C ARG A 216 -12.12 -2.98 40.48
N GLY A 217 -11.86 -4.28 40.37
CA GLY A 217 -11.50 -5.35 41.32
C GLY A 217 -11.75 -6.74 40.69
N GLY A 218 -10.84 -7.70 40.92
CA GLY A 218 -11.01 -9.16 40.71
C GLY A 218 -11.01 -9.69 39.26
N THR A 219 -10.52 -10.86 38.87
CA THR A 219 -9.89 -12.03 39.51
C THR A 219 -9.31 -12.94 38.40
N LYS A 220 -8.16 -13.62 38.67
CA LYS A 220 -7.74 -15.01 38.30
C LYS A 220 -8.15 -15.54 36.90
N SER A 221 -7.34 -16.13 36.03
CA SER A 221 -6.28 -17.17 36.10
C SER A 221 -5.91 -17.43 34.61
N GLY A 222 -4.69 -17.71 34.15
CA GLY A 222 -3.82 -18.82 34.55
C GLY A 222 -3.84 -19.93 33.47
N LEU A 223 -2.65 -20.21 32.89
CA LEU A 223 -2.27 -21.41 32.12
C LEU A 223 -2.72 -21.46 30.65
N GLY A 224 -1.94 -21.89 29.67
CA GLY A 224 -0.66 -22.61 29.69
C GLY A 224 -0.54 -23.34 28.35
N ILE A 225 0.55 -23.09 27.63
CA ILE A 225 0.90 -23.68 26.34
C ILE A 225 1.35 -25.13 26.58
N GLU A 226 0.82 -26.10 25.82
CA GLU A 226 1.60 -27.33 25.60
C GLU A 226 1.35 -27.97 24.23
N ARG A 227 2.48 -28.25 23.56
CA ARG A 227 2.63 -28.96 22.29
C ARG A 227 2.60 -30.46 22.57
N ARG A 228 2.00 -31.26 21.69
CA ARG A 228 2.44 -32.65 21.51
C ARG A 228 2.23 -33.14 20.09
N ARG A 229 3.19 -33.98 19.71
CA ARG A 229 3.57 -34.56 18.43
C ARG A 229 2.97 -35.97 18.33
N ASP A 230 3.19 -36.59 17.18
CA ASP A 230 3.11 -38.03 16.84
C ASP A 230 1.86 -38.43 16.03
N ASP A 231 1.98 -38.76 14.74
CA ASP A 231 2.71 -39.86 14.08
C ASP A 231 1.84 -41.13 14.03
N LEU A 232 1.58 -41.63 12.81
CA LEU A 232 1.38 -43.05 12.47
C LEU A 232 0.96 -43.24 11.00
N LEU A 233 1.90 -43.82 10.25
CA LEU A 233 1.70 -44.48 8.98
C LEU A 233 0.79 -45.72 9.08
N ARG A 234 0.28 -46.12 7.90
CA ARG A 234 0.36 -47.49 7.31
C ARG A 234 -0.94 -48.31 7.25
N ARG A 235 -1.40 -48.57 6.03
CA ARG A 235 -1.80 -49.88 5.40
C ARG A 235 -2.76 -49.58 4.22
N ARG A 236 -2.42 -49.88 2.97
CA ARG A 236 -2.26 -51.17 2.26
C ARG A 236 -3.61 -51.79 1.85
N GLY A 237 -3.86 -51.75 0.53
CA GLY A 237 -4.43 -52.84 -0.26
C GLY A 237 -5.95 -52.86 -0.43
N GLY A 238 -6.42 -53.06 -1.67
CA GLY A 238 -7.77 -53.55 -1.93
C GLY A 238 -8.42 -53.00 -3.19
N VAL A 239 -8.04 -53.58 -4.34
CA VAL A 239 -8.80 -53.55 -5.59
C VAL A 239 -10.19 -54.17 -5.36
N GLN A 240 -11.27 -53.51 -5.78
CA GLN A 240 -12.36 -54.15 -6.55
C GLN A 240 -13.39 -53.15 -7.07
N SER A 241 -13.59 -53.27 -8.37
CA SER A 241 -14.55 -52.65 -9.27
C SER A 241 -16.00 -52.98 -8.95
N SER A 242 -16.87 -51.97 -8.97
CA SER A 242 -18.29 -52.12 -9.30
C SER A 242 -18.84 -50.75 -9.69
N TRP A 243 -19.05 -50.55 -11.00
CA TRP A 243 -19.73 -49.38 -11.54
C TRP A 243 -21.22 -49.66 -11.54
N SER A 244 -21.96 -48.96 -10.67
CA SER A 244 -23.42 -48.88 -10.74
C SER A 244 -23.78 -47.47 -11.14
N ALA A 245 -24.05 -47.27 -12.43
CA ALA A 245 -24.65 -46.05 -12.95
C ALA A 245 -26.11 -45.98 -12.49
N SER A 246 -26.50 -44.90 -11.82
CA SER A 246 -27.89 -44.60 -11.51
C SER A 246 -28.18 -43.19 -12.04
N GLY A 247 -28.75 -43.14 -13.25
CA GLY A 247 -29.43 -41.97 -13.78
C GLY A 247 -30.91 -41.98 -13.36
N PRO A 248 -31.56 -40.80 -13.29
CA PRO A 248 -32.91 -40.65 -12.75
C PRO A 248 -33.97 -41.12 -13.75
N THR A 249 -34.79 -42.07 -13.32
CA THR A 249 -35.96 -42.57 -14.05
C THR A 249 -37.09 -41.55 -13.97
N THR A 250 -37.37 -40.88 -15.09
CA THR A 250 -38.62 -40.14 -15.29
C THR A 250 -39.75 -41.15 -15.48
N VAL A 251 -40.67 -41.15 -14.52
CA VAL A 251 -41.91 -41.93 -14.52
C VAL A 251 -42.84 -41.35 -15.59
N ILE A 252 -43.03 -42.07 -16.70
CA ILE A 252 -44.16 -41.88 -17.62
C ILE A 252 -45.14 -43.01 -17.36
N GLY A 253 -46.34 -42.63 -16.93
CA GLY A 253 -47.42 -43.54 -16.58
C GLY A 253 -48.08 -44.20 -17.79
N GLY A 254 -48.35 -45.50 -17.63
CA GLY A 254 -49.68 -46.07 -17.81
C GLY A 254 -50.29 -46.11 -19.20
N VAL A 255 -50.03 -47.20 -19.93
CA VAL A 255 -51.08 -47.95 -20.66
C VAL A 255 -50.64 -49.40 -20.78
N ASN A 256 -51.21 -50.28 -19.95
CA ASN A 256 -51.10 -51.73 -20.07
C ASN A 256 -52.53 -52.26 -20.04
N ASP A 257 -53.11 -52.45 -21.23
CA ASP A 257 -54.28 -53.31 -21.39
C ASP A 257 -54.41 -53.69 -22.87
N PHE A 258 -53.63 -54.67 -23.30
CA PHE A 258 -53.87 -55.41 -24.55
C PHE A 258 -53.19 -56.77 -24.46
N ASN A 259 -53.69 -57.62 -23.56
CA ASN A 259 -53.36 -59.03 -23.55
C ASN A 259 -54.65 -59.84 -23.69
N SER A 260 -55.15 -59.90 -24.92
CA SER A 260 -56.08 -60.93 -25.33
C SER A 260 -56.13 -60.98 -26.85
N VAL A 261 -56.13 -62.21 -27.37
CA VAL A 261 -56.66 -62.63 -28.67
C VAL A 261 -55.63 -63.19 -29.67
N HIS A 262 -55.93 -64.43 -30.07
CA HIS A 262 -55.48 -65.23 -31.21
C HIS A 262 -54.18 -66.05 -31.15
N ARG A 263 -54.32 -67.16 -30.40
CA ARG A 263 -53.87 -68.50 -30.83
C ARG A 263 -54.79 -68.98 -31.98
N ARG A 264 -54.35 -68.96 -33.24
CA ARG A 264 -54.87 -69.78 -34.36
C ARG A 264 -54.00 -69.65 -35.63
N GLN A 265 -53.75 -70.80 -36.25
CA GLN A 265 -53.27 -71.01 -37.63
C GLN A 265 -51.78 -70.77 -37.90
N GLU A 266 -50.98 -71.74 -37.45
CA GLU A 266 -49.89 -72.28 -38.26
C GLU A 266 -50.53 -73.04 -39.43
N ASP A 267 -50.23 -72.67 -40.68
CA ASP A 267 -50.24 -73.53 -41.89
C ASP A 267 -50.28 -72.71 -43.20
N GLU A 268 -49.40 -71.71 -43.35
CA GLU A 268 -48.96 -71.15 -44.66
C GLU A 268 -47.47 -70.74 -44.60
N ALA A 269 -46.61 -71.60 -44.05
CA ALA A 269 -45.21 -71.31 -43.67
C ALA A 269 -44.17 -71.51 -44.80
N GLY A 270 -44.54 -71.19 -46.05
CA GLY A 270 -43.69 -71.47 -47.23
C GLY A 270 -43.01 -70.26 -47.88
N GLY A 271 -43.52 -69.03 -47.66
CA GLY A 271 -43.10 -67.83 -48.41
C GLY A 271 -42.89 -66.55 -47.59
N THR A 272 -43.11 -66.57 -46.27
CA THR A 272 -42.95 -65.40 -45.37
C THR A 272 -41.52 -65.18 -44.89
N ARG A 273 -40.72 -66.25 -44.82
CA ARG A 273 -39.38 -66.21 -44.23
C ARG A 273 -38.39 -65.29 -44.95
N GLU A 274 -38.43 -65.24 -46.27
CA GLU A 274 -37.50 -64.40 -47.06
C GLU A 274 -37.81 -62.90 -46.90
N ARG A 275 -39.10 -62.56 -46.70
CA ARG A 275 -39.53 -61.18 -46.45
C ARG A 275 -39.21 -60.74 -45.03
N ASP A 276 -39.29 -61.65 -44.06
CA ASP A 276 -38.92 -61.39 -42.67
C ASP A 276 -37.40 -61.17 -42.53
N GLU A 277 -36.57 -61.94 -43.26
CA GLU A 277 -35.11 -61.76 -43.30
C GLU A 277 -34.70 -60.40 -43.93
N GLU A 278 -35.41 -59.93 -44.96
CA GLU A 278 -35.18 -58.60 -45.56
C GLU A 278 -35.55 -57.46 -44.59
N LEU A 279 -36.70 -57.57 -43.92
CA LEU A 279 -37.16 -56.59 -42.93
C LEU A 279 -36.25 -56.53 -41.69
N GLU A 280 -35.73 -57.67 -41.23
CA GLU A 280 -34.77 -57.73 -40.13
C GLU A 280 -33.46 -57.01 -40.50
N GLY A 281 -32.95 -57.22 -41.72
CA GLY A 281 -31.77 -56.52 -42.23
C GLY A 281 -31.95 -55.00 -42.36
N GLU A 282 -33.14 -54.53 -42.75
CA GLU A 282 -33.48 -53.10 -42.76
C GLU A 282 -33.56 -52.53 -41.34
N CYS A 283 -34.16 -53.26 -40.40
CA CYS A 283 -34.25 -52.87 -39.00
C CYS A 283 -32.84 -52.65 -38.41
N GLU A 284 -31.94 -53.62 -38.59
CA GLU A 284 -30.55 -53.50 -38.14
C GLU A 284 -29.80 -52.32 -38.77
N ARG A 285 -30.12 -51.98 -40.03
CA ARG A 285 -29.55 -50.82 -40.71
C ARG A 285 -30.03 -49.52 -40.05
N PHE A 286 -31.33 -49.38 -39.81
CA PHE A 286 -31.89 -48.21 -39.13
C PHE A 286 -31.40 -48.07 -37.69
N THR A 287 -31.27 -49.17 -36.95
CA THR A 287 -30.70 -49.15 -35.59
C THR A 287 -29.26 -48.64 -35.59
N ARG A 288 -28.43 -49.08 -36.54
CA ARG A 288 -27.04 -48.57 -36.67
C ARG A 288 -26.99 -47.09 -37.04
N GLU A 289 -27.85 -46.63 -37.94
CA GLU A 289 -27.93 -45.21 -38.28
C GLU A 289 -28.43 -44.36 -37.10
N LEU A 290 -29.44 -44.84 -36.36
CA LEU A 290 -29.92 -44.19 -35.15
C LEU A 290 -28.80 -44.06 -34.10
N GLN A 291 -28.06 -45.13 -33.82
CA GLN A 291 -26.92 -45.11 -32.89
C GLN A 291 -25.82 -44.11 -33.32
N LYS A 292 -25.54 -44.00 -34.62
CA LYS A 292 -24.60 -43.00 -35.14
C LYS A 292 -25.08 -41.58 -34.90
N VAL A 293 -26.37 -41.31 -35.16
CA VAL A 293 -26.97 -40.00 -34.92
C VAL A 293 -26.99 -39.68 -33.42
N GLU A 294 -27.37 -40.62 -32.57
CA GLU A 294 -27.36 -40.47 -31.10
C GLU A 294 -25.95 -40.13 -30.59
N THR A 295 -24.93 -40.86 -31.04
CA THR A 295 -23.54 -40.58 -30.68
C THR A 295 -23.13 -39.17 -31.10
N ARG A 296 -23.50 -38.75 -32.33
CA ARG A 296 -23.24 -37.37 -32.81
C ARG A 296 -23.97 -36.32 -31.97
N CYS A 297 -25.21 -36.56 -31.58
CA CYS A 297 -25.97 -35.67 -30.72
C CYS A 297 -25.29 -35.49 -29.36
N ILE A 298 -24.82 -36.58 -28.74
CA ILE A 298 -24.10 -36.51 -27.45
C ILE A 298 -22.81 -35.70 -27.59
N VAL A 299 -22.02 -35.95 -28.64
CA VAL A 299 -20.78 -35.19 -28.89
C VAL A 299 -21.06 -33.71 -29.07
N LEU A 300 -22.07 -33.34 -29.88
CA LEU A 300 -22.44 -31.94 -30.10
C LEU A 300 -23.01 -31.27 -28.84
N GLN A 301 -23.71 -32.02 -27.98
CA GLN A 301 -24.19 -31.50 -26.69
C GLN A 301 -23.03 -31.21 -25.72
N ASN A 302 -22.02 -32.07 -25.68
CA ASN A 302 -20.82 -31.83 -24.88
C ASN A 302 -20.05 -30.61 -25.41
N GLU A 303 -19.82 -30.54 -26.72
CA GLU A 303 -19.14 -29.41 -27.36
C GLU A 303 -19.88 -28.09 -27.11
N LEU A 304 -21.21 -28.10 -27.16
CA LEU A 304 -22.04 -26.95 -26.82
C LEU A 304 -21.87 -26.53 -25.35
N HIS A 305 -21.83 -27.49 -24.43
CA HIS A 305 -21.62 -27.22 -23.01
C HIS A 305 -20.24 -26.60 -22.76
N ASP A 306 -19.20 -27.14 -23.38
CA ASP A 306 -17.82 -26.63 -23.29
C ASP A 306 -17.74 -25.21 -23.89
N THR A 307 -18.36 -24.98 -25.04
CA THR A 307 -18.43 -23.65 -25.66
C THR A 307 -19.15 -22.62 -24.76
N ILE A 308 -20.21 -23.03 -24.05
CA ILE A 308 -20.91 -22.17 -23.09
C ILE A 308 -20.01 -21.85 -21.89
N ALA A 309 -19.27 -22.83 -21.37
CA ALA A 309 -18.32 -22.64 -20.28
C ALA A 309 -17.19 -21.68 -20.68
N ASP A 310 -16.61 -21.86 -21.86
CA ASP A 310 -15.58 -20.99 -22.41
C ASP A 310 -16.08 -19.56 -22.61
N LYS A 311 -17.31 -19.41 -23.13
CA LYS A 311 -17.96 -18.10 -23.23
C LYS A 311 -18.12 -17.43 -21.86
N ALA A 312 -18.55 -18.17 -20.84
CA ALA A 312 -18.69 -17.64 -19.49
C ALA A 312 -17.33 -17.21 -18.90
N ALA A 313 -16.28 -18.01 -19.12
CA ALA A 313 -14.92 -17.66 -18.71
C ALA A 313 -14.41 -16.39 -19.41
N ALA A 314 -14.65 -16.25 -20.71
CA ALA A 314 -14.28 -15.06 -21.48
C ALA A 314 -15.03 -13.80 -21.01
N VAL A 315 -16.33 -13.91 -20.69
CA VAL A 315 -17.11 -12.79 -20.13
C VAL A 315 -16.57 -12.36 -18.76
N ASN A 316 -16.20 -13.31 -17.90
CA ASN A 316 -15.60 -12.97 -16.60
C ASN A 316 -14.22 -12.30 -16.78
N ALA A 317 -13.38 -12.81 -17.69
CA ALA A 317 -12.09 -12.20 -18.00
C ALA A 317 -12.24 -10.77 -18.53
N LEU A 318 -13.24 -10.53 -19.39
CA LEU A 318 -13.56 -9.19 -19.89
C LEU A 318 -13.97 -8.26 -18.75
N HIS A 319 -14.85 -8.71 -17.85
CA HIS A 319 -15.29 -7.90 -16.71
C HIS A 319 -14.13 -7.53 -15.78
N ILE A 320 -13.21 -8.47 -15.49
CA ILE A 320 -12.00 -8.20 -14.71
C ILE A 320 -11.13 -7.16 -15.41
N ALA A 321 -10.95 -7.26 -16.73
CA ALA A 321 -10.19 -6.28 -17.50
C ALA A 321 -10.82 -4.89 -17.44
N GLU A 322 -12.15 -4.78 -17.51
CA GLU A 322 -12.88 -3.51 -17.34
C GLU A 322 -12.62 -2.87 -15.98
N LEU A 323 -12.70 -3.65 -14.88
CA LEU A 323 -12.39 -3.16 -13.53
C LEU A 323 -10.96 -2.65 -13.40
N VAL A 324 -9.99 -3.34 -14.01
CA VAL A 324 -8.57 -2.90 -14.03
C VAL A 324 -8.44 -1.59 -14.81
N LEU A 325 -9.10 -1.46 -15.96
CA LEU A 325 -9.06 -0.22 -16.76
C LEU A 325 -9.66 0.97 -16.01
N ASP A 326 -10.78 0.77 -15.31
CA ASP A 326 -11.40 1.84 -14.51
C ASP A 326 -10.52 2.26 -13.34
N HIS A 327 -9.84 1.32 -12.67
CA HIS A 327 -8.86 1.65 -11.64
C HIS A 327 -7.71 2.48 -12.21
N LEU A 328 -7.12 2.06 -13.33
CA LEU A 328 -6.01 2.78 -13.97
C LEU A 328 -6.42 4.18 -14.43
N ARG A 329 -7.63 4.36 -14.96
CA ARG A 329 -8.19 5.69 -15.31
C ARG A 329 -8.34 6.58 -14.09
N SER A 330 -8.79 6.04 -12.96
CA SER A 330 -8.87 6.79 -11.71
C SER A 330 -7.47 7.24 -11.24
N GLU A 331 -6.47 6.37 -11.33
CA GLU A 331 -5.08 6.70 -10.98
C GLU A 331 -4.46 7.73 -11.92
N GLU A 332 -4.80 7.68 -13.22
CA GLU A 332 -4.40 8.67 -14.21
C GLU A 332 -4.93 10.07 -13.84
N VAL A 333 -6.21 10.18 -13.51
CA VAL A 333 -6.84 11.45 -13.09
C VAL A 333 -6.23 12.00 -11.80
N GLU A 334 -5.95 11.12 -10.83
CA GLU A 334 -5.30 11.52 -9.57
C GLU A 334 -3.88 12.03 -9.82
N SER A 335 -3.11 11.31 -10.63
CA SER A 335 -1.74 11.67 -11.01
C SER A 335 -1.71 13.00 -11.77
N ALA A 336 -2.63 13.21 -12.72
CA ALA A 336 -2.78 14.47 -13.44
C ALA A 336 -3.12 15.63 -12.50
N SER A 337 -3.99 15.40 -11.51
CA SER A 337 -4.34 16.40 -10.49
C SER A 337 -3.13 16.76 -9.62
N LYS A 338 -2.28 15.77 -9.27
CA LYS A 338 -1.04 16.00 -8.53
C LYS A 338 -0.05 16.83 -9.34
N VAL A 339 0.17 16.51 -10.62
CA VAL A 339 1.03 17.30 -11.51
C VAL A 339 0.52 18.74 -11.61
N LYS A 340 -0.80 18.94 -11.76
CA LYS A 340 -1.40 20.28 -11.79
C LYS A 340 -1.12 21.08 -10.52
N ARG A 341 -1.21 20.46 -9.33
CA ARG A 341 -0.86 21.12 -8.06
C ARG A 341 0.61 21.53 -8.01
N MET A 342 1.52 20.63 -8.38
CA MET A 342 2.95 20.93 -8.41
C MET A 342 3.30 22.07 -9.38
N LEU A 343 2.64 22.14 -10.54
CA LEU A 343 2.82 23.25 -11.49
C LEU A 343 2.39 24.59 -10.90
N LEU A 344 1.27 24.62 -10.15
CA LEU A 344 0.83 25.84 -9.46
C LEU A 344 1.81 26.25 -8.35
N GLU A 345 2.32 25.28 -7.57
CA GLU A 345 3.34 25.54 -6.55
C GLU A 345 4.63 26.08 -7.17
N MET A 346 5.08 25.51 -8.28
CA MET A 346 6.24 26.03 -9.03
C MET A 346 6.02 27.47 -9.50
N GLU A 347 4.81 27.82 -9.93
CA GLU A 347 4.49 29.19 -10.36
C GLU A 347 4.54 30.17 -9.17
N VAL A 348 4.03 29.78 -8.00
CA VAL A 348 4.17 30.59 -6.79
C VAL A 348 5.65 30.82 -6.45
N ILE A 349 6.48 29.78 -6.50
CA ILE A 349 7.93 29.91 -6.23
C ILE A 349 8.58 30.87 -7.23
N ARG A 350 8.25 30.79 -8.52
CA ARG A 350 8.76 31.74 -9.53
C ARG A 350 8.39 33.18 -9.21
N THR A 351 7.13 33.45 -8.88
CA THR A 351 6.71 34.81 -8.52
C THR A 351 7.45 35.34 -7.29
N GLN A 352 7.72 34.48 -6.29
CA GLN A 352 8.52 34.85 -5.12
C GLN A 352 9.98 35.14 -5.49
N VAL A 353 10.58 34.35 -6.38
CA VAL A 353 11.95 34.61 -6.89
C VAL A 353 11.99 35.99 -7.57
N ASP A 354 11.06 36.28 -8.47
CA ASP A 354 10.97 37.59 -9.15
C ASP A 354 10.83 38.76 -8.16
N GLU A 355 10.03 38.60 -7.11
CA GLU A 355 9.92 39.61 -6.05
C GLU A 355 11.22 39.81 -5.28
N GLN A 356 11.94 38.72 -4.97
CA GLN A 356 13.22 38.82 -4.27
C GLN A 356 14.31 39.43 -5.15
N GLU A 357 14.33 39.15 -6.45
CA GLU A 357 15.23 39.80 -7.40
C GLU A 357 14.98 41.31 -7.47
N LYS A 358 13.71 41.74 -7.50
CA LYS A 358 13.34 43.17 -7.44
C LYS A 358 13.80 43.82 -6.13
N LYS A 359 13.58 43.17 -4.98
CA LYS A 359 14.03 43.66 -3.67
C LYS A 359 15.55 43.77 -3.62
N HIS A 360 16.26 42.74 -4.11
CA HIS A 360 17.72 42.74 -4.18
C HIS A 360 18.24 43.88 -5.07
N ALA A 361 17.63 44.11 -6.24
CA ALA A 361 17.99 45.23 -7.12
C ALA A 361 17.81 46.60 -6.44
N LEU A 362 16.71 46.79 -5.70
CA LEU A 362 16.46 48.03 -4.95
C LEU A 362 17.49 48.26 -3.84
N LEU A 363 17.79 47.22 -3.06
CA LEU A 363 18.80 47.28 -2.00
C LEU A 363 20.20 47.53 -2.58
N SER A 364 20.53 46.87 -3.69
CA SER A 364 21.79 47.09 -4.39
C SER A 364 21.94 48.53 -4.87
N GLN A 365 20.87 49.14 -5.37
CA GLN A 365 20.88 50.56 -5.74
C GLN A 365 21.06 51.46 -4.52
N THR A 366 20.34 51.17 -3.43
CA THR A 366 20.46 51.93 -2.17
C THR A 366 21.88 51.89 -1.62
N LEU A 367 22.54 50.72 -1.71
CA LEU A 367 23.93 50.55 -1.30
C LEU A 367 24.86 51.46 -2.12
N LYS A 368 24.70 51.48 -3.45
CA LYS A 368 25.47 52.40 -4.33
C LYS A 368 25.24 53.86 -3.97
N ASP A 369 24.00 54.24 -3.67
CA ASP A 369 23.68 55.61 -3.28
C ASP A 369 24.35 55.97 -1.93
N ILE A 370 24.42 55.03 -0.98
CA ILE A 370 25.14 55.23 0.28
C ILE A 370 26.65 55.35 0.03
N ASP A 371 27.25 54.49 -0.79
CA ASP A 371 28.67 54.55 -1.14
C ASP A 371 29.02 55.91 -1.75
N THR A 372 28.19 56.43 -2.67
CA THR A 372 28.40 57.77 -3.24
C THR A 372 28.32 58.88 -2.19
N LYS A 373 27.44 58.76 -1.19
CA LYS A 373 27.36 59.72 -0.07
C LYS A 373 28.59 59.65 0.82
N VAL A 374 29.06 58.44 1.13
CA VAL A 374 30.30 58.23 1.90
C VAL A 374 31.47 58.89 1.18
N ASP A 375 31.62 58.66 -0.12
CA ASP A 375 32.67 59.28 -0.93
C ASP A 375 32.60 60.82 -0.90
N LEU A 376 31.41 61.40 -1.02
CA LEU A 376 31.22 62.86 -0.93
C LEU A 376 31.62 63.40 0.45
N ILE A 377 31.23 62.73 1.53
CA ILE A 377 31.58 63.11 2.90
C ILE A 377 33.09 63.00 3.11
N CYS A 378 33.73 61.91 2.67
CA CYS A 378 35.18 61.73 2.76
C CYS A 378 35.93 62.86 2.03
N ARG A 379 35.50 63.23 0.82
CA ARG A 379 36.07 64.37 0.07
C ARG A 379 35.89 65.70 0.79
N ALA A 380 34.75 65.93 1.45
CA ALA A 380 34.48 67.14 2.21
C ALA A 380 35.26 67.21 3.55
N LEU A 381 35.47 66.07 4.21
CA LEU A 381 36.25 65.99 5.45
C LEU A 381 37.74 66.20 5.23
N GLN A 382 38.27 65.87 4.05
CA GLN A 382 39.69 66.01 3.74
C GLN A 382 40.24 67.44 3.93
N PRO A 383 39.68 68.51 3.32
CA PRO A 383 40.18 69.87 3.53
C PRO A 383 40.02 70.34 4.98
N LEU A 384 38.92 69.99 5.65
CA LEU A 384 38.70 70.34 7.07
C LEU A 384 39.74 69.69 7.99
N THR A 385 40.10 68.43 7.70
CA THR A 385 41.16 67.72 8.44
C THR A 385 42.51 68.39 8.22
N ASN A 386 42.81 68.81 6.99
CA ASN A 386 44.03 69.54 6.67
C ASN A 386 44.10 70.89 7.40
N GLU A 387 43.01 71.64 7.45
CA GLU A 387 42.90 72.90 8.20
C GLU A 387 43.09 72.70 9.71
N ARG A 388 42.41 71.70 10.29
CA ARG A 388 42.59 71.33 11.70
C ARG A 388 44.06 71.02 12.01
N ASN A 389 44.70 70.17 11.21
CA ASN A 389 46.10 69.79 11.40
C ASN A 389 47.04 71.02 11.28
N LYS A 390 46.75 71.94 10.36
CA LYS A 390 47.49 73.20 10.22
C LYS A 390 47.38 74.07 11.49
N LEU A 391 46.18 74.20 12.04
CA LEU A 391 45.95 74.94 13.28
C LEU A 391 46.67 74.29 14.47
N GLU A 392 46.68 72.96 14.55
CA GLU A 392 47.37 72.21 15.60
C GLU A 392 48.89 72.46 15.57
N LEU A 393 49.51 72.46 14.38
CA LEU A 393 50.93 72.80 14.22
C LEU A 393 51.23 74.24 14.63
N LEU A 394 50.35 75.20 14.30
CA LEU A 394 50.51 76.60 14.71
C LEU A 394 50.45 76.74 16.24
N LEU A 395 49.49 76.06 16.89
CA LEU A 395 49.39 76.03 18.35
C LEU A 395 50.64 75.45 19.01
N GLN A 396 51.15 74.32 18.49
CA GLN A 396 52.39 73.71 19.00
C GLN A 396 53.59 74.67 18.88
N SER A 397 53.74 75.34 17.74
CA SER A 397 54.82 76.33 17.53
C SER A 397 54.72 77.57 18.42
N SER A 398 53.50 77.90 18.87
CA SER A 398 53.24 79.00 19.80
C SER A 398 53.65 78.63 21.22
N ASN A 399 53.30 77.41 21.64
CA ASN A 399 53.66 76.87 22.95
C ASN A 399 55.17 76.71 23.13
N THR A 400 55.90 76.29 22.08
CA THR A 400 57.37 76.18 22.16
C THR A 400 58.05 77.53 22.29
N LYS A 401 57.52 78.59 21.65
CA LYS A 401 58.01 79.97 21.84
C LYS A 401 57.78 80.43 23.28
N LEU A 402 56.60 80.18 23.84
CA LEU A 402 56.29 80.53 25.24
C LEU A 402 57.16 79.78 26.25
N SER A 403 57.50 78.51 26.00
CA SER A 403 58.39 77.76 26.90
C SER A 403 59.87 78.13 26.80
N SER A 404 60.27 78.90 25.78
CA SER A 404 61.66 79.30 25.53
C SER A 404 62.05 80.66 26.12
N VAL A 405 61.11 81.37 26.74
CA VAL A 405 61.38 82.61 27.47
C VAL A 405 62.09 82.23 28.79
N PRO A 406 63.35 82.64 29.02
CA PRO A 406 64.03 82.39 30.28
C PRO A 406 63.28 83.12 31.41
N CYS A 407 62.93 82.41 32.48
CA CYS A 407 62.60 83.07 33.73
C CYS A 407 63.92 83.61 34.31
N ASP A 408 64.11 84.93 34.22
CA ASP A 408 65.14 85.66 34.99
C ASP A 408 64.89 85.57 36.50
#